data_AF-A0A7X9J476-F1
#
_entry.id   AF-A0A7X9J476-F1
#
_cell.length_a   1.000
_cell.length_b   1.000
_cell.length_c   1.000
_cell.angle_alpha   90.00
_cell.angle_beta   90.00
_cell.angle_gamma   90.00
#
_symmetry.space_group_name_H-M   'P 1'
#
loop_
_entity.id
_entity.type
_entity.pdbx_description
1 polymer ?
#
loop_
_entity_poly.entity_id
_entity_poly.type
_entity_poly.pdbx_seq_one_letter_code
_entity_poly.pdbx_strand_id
1 'polypeptide(L)'
;MRRFGGCLALFVLTTAFVCAVPVGSPMDFTRGNDVWLQVKTREEARAELAPLLDEAKKCGITSFEPYVKWMLLEPEEGKWDFAFYDMQVEECAKRGMKWTPFLIAGPAYATPKWFKESKQSVFAKCLEHGTETRTQSIWNPAMPKRVDAFVKAFARHFDHSLIQSVLLGISGDFGESIFTVEGNYWTYLFDGEYHHHRGWWCGDAYAERSFRDSVRRRYSNVSDLNVAWDTRYTSFDQVKPFLPDKAPSRQARLDLVRWYRNSMTRYAEVWLKTVRKHMPKTEVMLCTGGQGISVHGADFTQQAVTAAKHKCGLRITNEASDYGENFMLTRLVGSACRNLGTYFGYEPASGVSDEGVVGRFYNAVASGADELFVYDSPASGARGDIYRRCVPFLTKRSPDVKVAMFYCKTSEELGIEGFSKGGDDYYSHCAQFRDYADFDLLDESLIAKGWLKRYKALVWMDGAVTEKSTLKALESWIKSGGQLFLRVPAEEVSGKKWKLKAVEVASGTDADEWFRNVAKAA
;
A
#
# COMPACT_ATOMS: atom_id res chain seq x y z
N MET A 1 5.71 32.35 47.45
CA MET A 1 4.42 32.14 46.75
C MET A 1 4.51 32.69 45.34
N ARG A 2 4.59 31.84 44.31
CA ARG A 2 4.11 32.13 42.94
C ARG A 2 4.01 30.78 42.21
N ARG A 3 2.79 30.45 41.80
CA ARG A 3 2.36 29.15 41.31
C ARG A 3 2.76 28.93 39.86
N PHE A 4 3.12 27.68 39.58
CA PHE A 4 3.10 27.04 38.28
C PHE A 4 1.70 27.10 37.64
N GLY A 5 1.64 27.26 36.32
CA GLY A 5 0.44 27.08 35.51
C GLY A 5 0.84 26.62 34.11
N GLY A 6 1.02 25.31 33.95
CA GLY A 6 1.23 24.67 32.66
C GLY A 6 -0.11 24.44 31.96
N CYS A 7 -0.23 24.91 30.71
CA CYS A 7 -1.31 24.51 29.82
C CYS A 7 -0.94 23.18 29.16
N LEU A 8 -1.53 22.10 29.66
CA LEU A 8 -1.58 20.82 28.95
C LEU A 8 -2.68 20.93 27.88
N ALA A 9 -2.29 21.06 26.61
CA ALA A 9 -3.23 21.02 25.50
C ALA A 9 -3.69 19.56 25.30
N LEU A 10 -4.87 19.25 25.82
CA LEU A 10 -5.57 17.99 25.59
C LEU A 10 -6.08 17.98 24.15
N PHE A 11 -5.39 17.29 23.24
CA PHE A 11 -5.92 16.98 21.91
C PHE A 11 -7.07 15.98 22.07
N VAL A 12 -8.31 16.48 22.16
CA VAL A 12 -9.50 15.66 21.98
C VAL A 12 -9.63 15.40 20.47
N LEU A 13 -9.18 14.23 20.03
CA LEU A 13 -9.57 13.69 18.73
C LEU A 13 -11.07 13.42 18.79
N THR A 14 -11.88 14.34 18.26
CA THR A 14 -13.24 14.05 17.87
C THR A 14 -13.21 13.03 16.73
N THR A 15 -13.41 11.76 17.08
CA THR A 15 -13.64 10.64 16.16
C THR A 15 -14.98 10.84 15.47
N ALA A 16 -15.00 11.68 14.42
CA ALA A 16 -16.02 11.55 13.39
C ALA A 16 -15.71 10.23 12.65
N PHE A 17 -16.55 9.22 12.88
CA PHE A 17 -16.44 7.89 12.27
C PHE A 17 -16.12 8.01 10.77
N VAL A 18 -15.00 7.41 10.37
CA VAL A 18 -14.68 7.11 8.98
C VAL A 18 -15.70 6.08 8.51
N CYS A 19 -16.15 6.14 7.23
CA CYS A 19 -16.95 5.10 6.58
C CYS A 19 -16.15 3.79 6.52
N ALA A 20 -16.01 3.09 7.65
CA ALA A 20 -15.69 1.69 7.67
C ALA A 20 -17.02 0.92 7.71
N VAL A 21 -17.09 -0.20 7.01
CA VAL A 21 -18.23 -1.10 7.07
C VAL A 21 -18.44 -1.48 8.54
N PRO A 22 -19.63 -1.26 9.15
CA PRO A 22 -19.84 -1.58 10.55
C PRO A 22 -19.67 -3.08 10.80
N VAL A 23 -19.11 -3.46 11.96
CA VAL A 23 -18.99 -4.88 12.35
C VAL A 23 -20.36 -5.55 12.27
N GLY A 24 -20.41 -6.72 11.64
CA GLY A 24 -21.66 -7.46 11.39
C GLY A 24 -22.38 -7.07 10.10
N SER A 25 -21.95 -6.02 9.39
CA SER A 25 -22.50 -5.69 8.07
C SER A 25 -21.88 -6.57 6.98
N PRO A 26 -22.59 -6.78 5.85
CA PRO A 26 -22.01 -7.43 4.68
C PRO A 26 -20.71 -6.73 4.24
N MET A 27 -19.71 -7.51 3.88
CA MET A 27 -18.47 -7.00 3.29
C MET A 27 -18.74 -6.59 1.83
N ASP A 28 -18.06 -5.56 1.36
CA ASP A 28 -18.04 -5.22 -0.05
C ASP A 28 -17.39 -6.37 -0.83
N PHE A 29 -18.06 -6.81 -1.89
CA PHE A 29 -17.58 -7.91 -2.71
C PHE A 29 -17.54 -7.48 -4.16
N THR A 30 -16.32 -7.24 -4.66
CA THR A 30 -16.07 -6.56 -5.92
C THR A 30 -15.50 -7.54 -6.93
N ARG A 31 -15.99 -7.50 -8.17
CA ARG A 31 -15.36 -8.17 -9.31
C ARG A 31 -14.81 -7.13 -10.27
N GLY A 32 -13.63 -7.35 -10.82
CA GLY A 32 -13.10 -6.44 -11.83
C GLY A 32 -12.21 -7.07 -12.88
N ASN A 33 -11.56 -6.16 -13.62
CA ASN A 33 -10.84 -6.35 -14.88
C ASN A 33 -11.77 -6.28 -16.10
N ASP A 34 -11.53 -5.27 -16.94
CA ASP A 34 -12.24 -5.01 -18.20
C ASP A 34 -11.28 -4.61 -19.33
N VAL A 35 -9.96 -4.79 -19.14
CA VAL A 35 -8.95 -4.25 -20.05
C VAL A 35 -9.13 -4.73 -21.50
N TRP A 36 -9.57 -5.99 -21.68
CA TRP A 36 -9.83 -6.56 -23.01
C TRP A 36 -11.10 -6.01 -23.67
N LEU A 37 -12.04 -5.44 -22.90
CA LEU A 37 -13.25 -4.81 -23.44
C LEU A 37 -12.94 -3.43 -24.02
N GLN A 38 -11.91 -2.77 -23.50
CA GLN A 38 -11.55 -1.38 -23.86
C GLN A 38 -10.86 -1.24 -25.22
N VAL A 39 -10.53 -2.36 -25.88
CA VAL A 39 -10.00 -2.40 -27.25
C VAL A 39 -11.07 -2.80 -28.28
N LYS A 40 -12.33 -2.94 -27.85
CA LYS A 40 -13.47 -3.32 -28.69
C LYS A 40 -14.39 -2.13 -28.94
N THR A 41 -15.30 -2.27 -29.89
CA THR A 41 -16.42 -1.33 -30.01
C THR A 41 -17.30 -1.40 -28.77
N ARG A 42 -18.10 -0.35 -28.51
CA ARG A 42 -18.98 -0.32 -27.34
C ARG A 42 -20.05 -1.40 -27.40
N GLU A 43 -20.53 -1.72 -28.58
CA GLU A 43 -21.54 -2.75 -28.83
C GLU A 43 -20.99 -4.15 -28.50
N GLU A 44 -19.79 -4.47 -28.97
CA GLU A 44 -19.10 -5.72 -28.63
C GLU A 44 -18.77 -5.80 -27.13
N ALA A 45 -18.25 -4.70 -26.56
CA ALA A 45 -17.94 -4.64 -25.14
C ALA A 45 -19.19 -4.85 -24.27
N ARG A 46 -20.34 -4.27 -24.66
CA ARG A 46 -21.62 -4.46 -23.97
C ARG A 46 -22.11 -5.90 -24.07
N ALA A 47 -21.99 -6.52 -25.25
CA ALA A 47 -22.41 -7.89 -25.49
C ALA A 47 -21.62 -8.91 -24.63
N GLU A 48 -20.36 -8.63 -24.33
CA GLU A 48 -19.53 -9.45 -23.43
C GLU A 48 -19.73 -9.10 -21.95
N LEU A 49 -19.88 -7.81 -21.62
CA LEU A 49 -20.03 -7.36 -20.23
C LEU A 49 -21.35 -7.82 -19.61
N ALA A 50 -22.46 -7.71 -20.35
CA ALA A 50 -23.80 -8.04 -19.85
C ALA A 50 -23.88 -9.45 -19.21
N PRO A 51 -23.50 -10.55 -19.89
CA PRO A 51 -23.55 -11.89 -19.29
C PRO A 51 -22.57 -12.06 -18.12
N LEU A 52 -21.40 -11.39 -18.15
CA LEU A 52 -20.45 -11.41 -17.03
C LEU A 52 -21.06 -10.80 -15.76
N LEU A 53 -21.79 -9.69 -15.90
CA LEU A 53 -22.48 -9.05 -14.78
C LEU A 53 -23.68 -9.87 -14.30
N ASP A 54 -24.41 -10.54 -15.20
CA ASP A 54 -25.49 -11.47 -14.82
C ASP A 54 -24.96 -12.63 -13.96
N GLU A 55 -23.78 -13.15 -14.31
CA GLU A 55 -23.11 -14.18 -13.52
C GLU A 55 -22.59 -13.66 -12.18
N ALA A 56 -21.92 -12.50 -12.20
CA ALA A 56 -21.42 -11.84 -11.00
C ALA A 56 -22.54 -11.59 -9.97
N LYS A 57 -23.70 -11.11 -10.44
CA LYS A 57 -24.86 -10.87 -9.57
C LYS A 57 -25.35 -12.14 -8.88
N LYS A 58 -25.37 -13.28 -9.59
CA LYS A 58 -25.76 -14.59 -9.02
C LYS A 58 -24.78 -15.05 -7.94
N CYS A 59 -23.52 -14.65 -8.02
CA CYS A 59 -22.47 -14.96 -7.06
C CYS A 59 -22.41 -13.98 -5.87
N GLY A 60 -23.36 -13.03 -5.77
CA GLY A 60 -23.40 -12.07 -4.67
C GLY A 60 -22.43 -10.91 -4.81
N ILE A 61 -21.84 -10.70 -5.99
CA ILE A 61 -21.00 -9.52 -6.25
C ILE A 61 -21.85 -8.25 -6.11
N THR A 62 -21.30 -7.29 -5.38
CA THR A 62 -21.92 -6.01 -5.03
C THR A 62 -21.64 -4.93 -6.07
N SER A 63 -20.43 -4.95 -6.66
CA SER A 63 -19.98 -3.96 -7.63
C SER A 63 -19.07 -4.55 -8.71
N PHE A 64 -19.01 -3.85 -9.84
CA PHE A 64 -18.05 -4.12 -10.91
C PHE A 64 -16.97 -3.04 -10.96
N GLU A 65 -15.72 -3.46 -11.09
CA GLU A 65 -14.54 -2.61 -11.15
C GLU A 65 -13.85 -2.64 -12.52
N PRO A 66 -13.96 -1.56 -13.30
CA PRO A 66 -13.16 -1.36 -14.49
C PRO A 66 -11.93 -0.48 -14.22
N TYR A 67 -10.98 -0.57 -15.15
CA TYR A 67 -9.85 0.33 -15.26
C TYR A 67 -10.30 1.63 -15.94
N VAL A 68 -10.57 2.68 -15.17
CA VAL A 68 -10.95 3.99 -15.69
C VAL A 68 -9.70 4.80 -16.03
N LYS A 69 -9.28 4.73 -17.29
CA LYS A 69 -8.01 5.28 -17.78
C LYS A 69 -8.17 6.72 -18.23
N TRP A 70 -7.24 7.59 -17.82
CA TRP A 70 -7.21 8.98 -18.26
C TRP A 70 -7.21 9.11 -19.79
N MET A 71 -6.44 8.28 -20.50
CA MET A 71 -6.38 8.30 -21.97
C MET A 71 -7.69 7.97 -22.68
N LEU A 72 -8.60 7.24 -22.04
CA LEU A 72 -9.92 6.93 -22.61
C LEU A 72 -10.93 8.03 -22.29
N LEU A 73 -10.82 8.64 -21.10
CA LEU A 73 -11.69 9.76 -20.72
C LEU A 73 -11.32 11.09 -21.39
N GLU A 74 -10.04 11.32 -21.71
CA GLU A 74 -9.56 12.54 -22.38
C GLU A 74 -8.65 12.17 -23.58
N PRO A 75 -9.23 11.63 -24.68
CA PRO A 75 -8.46 11.18 -25.84
C PRO A 75 -7.70 12.31 -26.54
N GLU A 76 -8.19 13.54 -26.45
CA GLU A 76 -7.52 14.76 -26.87
C GLU A 76 -7.59 15.80 -25.76
N GLU A 77 -6.60 16.69 -25.66
CA GLU A 77 -6.55 17.70 -24.58
C GLU A 77 -7.85 18.54 -24.54
N GLY A 78 -8.52 18.50 -23.39
CA GLY A 78 -9.77 19.21 -23.13
C GLY A 78 -11.03 18.60 -23.76
N LYS A 79 -10.92 17.52 -24.54
CA LYS A 79 -12.06 16.80 -25.12
C LYS A 79 -12.33 15.53 -24.34
N TRP A 80 -13.44 15.50 -23.62
CA TRP A 80 -13.82 14.39 -22.76
C TRP A 80 -14.78 13.42 -23.46
N ASP A 81 -14.53 12.12 -23.34
CA ASP A 81 -15.42 11.05 -23.81
C ASP A 81 -15.70 10.06 -22.68
N PHE A 82 -16.95 10.05 -22.20
CA PHE A 82 -17.39 9.18 -21.12
C PHE A 82 -18.13 7.94 -21.61
N ALA A 83 -18.38 7.82 -22.92
CA ALA A 83 -19.45 6.99 -23.42
C ALA A 83 -19.20 5.48 -23.26
N PHE A 84 -17.93 5.06 -23.20
CA PHE A 84 -17.57 3.69 -22.88
C PHE A 84 -17.92 3.33 -21.42
N TYR A 85 -17.62 4.22 -20.48
CA TYR A 85 -17.90 3.99 -19.05
C TYR A 85 -19.37 4.24 -18.71
N ASP A 86 -20.06 5.15 -19.41
CA ASP A 86 -21.52 5.31 -19.30
C ASP A 86 -22.24 3.99 -19.59
N MET A 87 -21.79 3.26 -20.62
CA MET A 87 -22.31 1.92 -20.92
C MET A 87 -22.12 0.95 -19.74
N GLN A 88 -20.94 0.95 -19.12
CA GLN A 88 -20.68 0.04 -17.99
C GLN A 88 -21.56 0.37 -16.78
N VAL A 89 -21.69 1.66 -16.46
CA VAL A 89 -22.55 2.14 -15.36
C VAL A 89 -24.01 1.77 -15.62
N GLU A 90 -24.49 1.95 -16.86
CA GLU A 90 -25.84 1.56 -17.28
C GLU A 90 -26.08 0.04 -17.09
N GLU A 91 -25.14 -0.80 -17.53
CA GLU A 91 -25.26 -2.26 -17.41
C GLU A 91 -25.20 -2.75 -15.95
N CYS A 92 -24.41 -2.09 -15.10
CA CYS A 92 -24.41 -2.35 -13.65
C CYS A 92 -25.75 -1.96 -13.01
N ALA A 93 -26.25 -0.75 -13.33
CA ALA A 93 -27.49 -0.22 -12.78
C ALA A 93 -28.71 -1.09 -13.14
N LYS A 94 -28.80 -1.58 -14.39
CA LYS A 94 -29.85 -2.53 -14.84
C LYS A 94 -29.95 -3.78 -13.97
N ARG A 95 -28.85 -4.19 -13.33
CA ARG A 95 -28.73 -5.40 -12.50
C ARG A 95 -28.74 -5.11 -11.00
N GLY A 96 -28.95 -3.85 -10.62
CA GLY A 96 -28.85 -3.41 -9.22
C GLY A 96 -27.48 -3.71 -8.63
N MET A 97 -26.42 -3.60 -9.43
CA MET A 97 -25.03 -3.63 -9.00
C MET A 97 -24.49 -2.21 -8.94
N LYS A 98 -23.55 -1.97 -8.04
CA LYS A 98 -22.81 -0.72 -7.98
C LYS A 98 -21.58 -0.75 -8.90
N TRP A 99 -20.90 0.37 -8.97
CA TRP A 99 -19.69 0.55 -9.75
C TRP A 99 -18.51 0.91 -8.83
N THR A 100 -17.35 0.29 -9.05
CA THR A 100 -16.11 0.61 -8.34
C THR A 100 -15.05 1.08 -9.34
N PRO A 101 -15.08 2.35 -9.80
CA PRO A 101 -14.11 2.85 -10.76
C PRO A 101 -12.68 2.86 -10.20
N PHE A 102 -11.76 2.17 -10.88
CA PHE A 102 -10.32 2.31 -10.63
C PHE A 102 -9.79 3.47 -11.47
N LEU A 103 -9.57 4.65 -10.87
CA LEU A 103 -9.12 5.85 -11.60
C LEU A 103 -7.60 5.82 -11.80
N ILE A 104 -7.15 5.79 -13.06
CA ILE A 104 -5.75 5.54 -13.41
C ILE A 104 -5.23 6.59 -14.38
N ALA A 105 -4.08 7.21 -14.07
CA ALA A 105 -3.48 8.24 -14.92
C ALA A 105 -1.95 8.22 -15.06
N GLY A 106 -1.20 7.63 -14.11
CA GLY A 106 0.27 7.61 -14.14
C GLY A 106 0.92 6.51 -15.02
N PRO A 107 0.41 5.26 -15.00
CA PRO A 107 0.93 4.18 -15.83
C PRO A 107 0.98 4.49 -17.33
N ALA A 108 1.87 3.80 -18.04
CA ALA A 108 2.05 3.90 -19.48
C ALA A 108 0.71 3.81 -20.25
N TYR A 109 -0.03 2.74 -19.99
CA TYR A 109 -1.28 2.38 -20.64
C TYR A 109 -2.47 3.28 -20.27
N ALA A 110 -2.31 4.20 -19.32
CA ALA A 110 -3.39 5.05 -18.82
C ALA A 110 -3.18 6.52 -19.16
N THR A 111 -1.93 6.95 -19.39
CA THR A 111 -1.61 8.34 -19.73
C THR A 111 -1.95 8.64 -21.19
N PRO A 112 -2.68 9.73 -21.52
CA PRO A 112 -3.01 10.09 -22.89
C PRO A 112 -1.77 10.34 -23.75
N LYS A 113 -1.85 9.96 -25.04
CA LYS A 113 -0.77 10.18 -26.02
C LYS A 113 -0.41 11.66 -26.14
N TRP A 114 -1.41 12.55 -26.23
CA TRP A 114 -1.18 13.99 -26.35
C TRP A 114 -0.38 14.56 -25.17
N PHE A 115 -0.58 14.02 -23.95
CA PHE A 115 0.18 14.45 -22.79
C PHE A 115 1.60 13.91 -22.85
N LYS A 116 1.75 12.60 -23.15
CA LYS A 116 3.04 11.90 -23.27
C LYS A 116 3.99 12.57 -24.28
N GLU A 117 3.45 13.12 -25.36
CA GLU A 117 4.21 13.81 -26.42
C GLU A 117 4.41 15.31 -26.15
N SER A 118 3.79 15.85 -25.10
CA SER A 118 3.92 17.25 -24.74
C SER A 118 5.21 17.55 -23.94
N LYS A 119 5.61 18.82 -23.93
CA LYS A 119 6.72 19.32 -23.07
C LYS A 119 6.43 19.23 -21.56
N GLN A 120 5.19 18.91 -21.17
CA GLN A 120 4.79 18.73 -19.77
C GLN A 120 4.96 17.28 -19.30
N SER A 121 5.18 16.33 -20.21
CA SER A 121 5.47 14.94 -19.85
C SER A 121 6.86 14.84 -19.23
N VAL A 122 6.96 14.04 -18.17
CA VAL A 122 8.23 13.63 -17.57
C VAL A 122 8.06 12.18 -17.20
N PHE A 123 8.75 11.30 -17.91
CA PHE A 123 8.76 9.87 -17.56
C PHE A 123 9.70 9.62 -16.38
N ALA A 124 9.36 8.61 -15.57
CA ALA A 124 10.29 8.15 -14.54
C ALA A 124 11.53 7.56 -15.22
N LYS A 125 12.69 7.74 -14.58
CA LYS A 125 13.98 7.31 -15.13
C LYS A 125 14.67 6.35 -14.18
N CYS A 126 15.08 5.22 -14.70
CA CYS A 126 15.82 4.20 -13.99
C CYS A 126 17.20 4.75 -13.60
N LEU A 127 17.53 4.68 -12.31
CA LEU A 127 18.81 5.16 -11.78
C LEU A 127 19.95 4.19 -12.12
N GLU A 128 19.65 2.90 -12.25
CA GLU A 128 20.60 1.84 -12.61
C GLU A 128 21.10 1.98 -14.05
N HIS A 129 20.17 2.19 -15.00
CA HIS A 129 20.47 2.15 -16.44
C HIS A 129 20.49 3.52 -17.09
N GLY A 130 19.95 4.56 -16.44
CA GLY A 130 19.78 5.88 -17.05
C GLY A 130 18.75 5.89 -18.18
N THR A 131 17.83 4.93 -18.21
CA THR A 131 16.80 4.76 -19.23
C THR A 131 15.43 5.14 -18.69
N GLU A 132 14.63 5.86 -19.48
CA GLU A 132 13.26 6.21 -19.13
C GLU A 132 12.32 5.02 -19.29
N THR A 133 11.33 4.91 -18.41
CA THR A 133 10.15 4.06 -18.63
C THR A 133 9.07 4.84 -19.40
N ARG A 134 7.88 4.26 -19.53
CA ARG A 134 6.67 4.93 -20.06
C ARG A 134 5.71 5.39 -18.96
N THR A 135 5.94 5.02 -17.71
CA THR A 135 5.19 5.52 -16.54
C THR A 135 5.63 6.96 -16.19
N GLN A 136 4.66 7.83 -15.88
CA GLN A 136 4.93 9.21 -15.50
C GLN A 136 5.72 9.28 -14.17
N SER A 137 6.70 10.18 -14.12
CA SER A 137 7.41 10.50 -12.88
C SER A 137 6.44 11.11 -11.88
N ILE A 138 6.47 10.61 -10.64
CA ILE A 138 5.69 11.18 -9.54
C ILE A 138 6.17 12.60 -9.16
N TRP A 139 7.36 12.98 -9.62
CA TRP A 139 7.92 14.32 -9.44
C TRP A 139 7.60 15.27 -10.62
N ASN A 140 6.84 14.82 -11.61
CA ASN A 140 6.38 15.67 -12.70
C ASN A 140 5.49 16.81 -12.16
N PRO A 141 5.90 18.09 -12.29
CA PRO A 141 5.13 19.22 -11.73
C PRO A 141 3.79 19.45 -12.43
N ALA A 142 3.58 18.93 -13.64
CA ALA A 142 2.32 19.06 -14.36
C ALA A 142 1.26 18.06 -13.88
N MET A 143 1.67 16.90 -13.35
CA MET A 143 0.75 15.82 -12.98
C MET A 143 -0.32 16.24 -11.96
N PRO A 144 -0.02 16.96 -10.86
CA PRO A 144 -1.05 17.36 -9.90
C PRO A 144 -2.22 18.15 -10.53
N LYS A 145 -1.93 19.05 -11.48
CA LYS A 145 -2.97 19.82 -12.17
C LYS A 145 -3.79 18.94 -13.12
N ARG A 146 -3.15 17.98 -13.80
CA ARG A 146 -3.83 17.04 -14.70
C ARG A 146 -4.71 16.06 -13.94
N VAL A 147 -4.23 15.54 -12.80
CA VAL A 147 -5.02 14.71 -11.89
C VAL A 147 -6.23 15.48 -11.35
N ASP A 148 -6.09 16.77 -10.98
CA ASP A 148 -7.24 17.60 -10.58
C ASP A 148 -8.27 17.74 -11.70
N ALA A 149 -7.83 17.99 -12.94
CA ALA A 149 -8.74 18.09 -14.09
C ALA A 149 -9.46 16.76 -14.37
N PHE A 150 -8.72 15.65 -14.37
CA PHE A 150 -9.22 14.30 -14.57
C PHE A 150 -10.28 13.91 -13.54
N VAL A 151 -9.95 14.01 -12.26
CA VAL A 151 -10.87 13.67 -11.16
C VAL A 151 -12.07 14.62 -11.14
N LYS A 152 -11.88 15.91 -11.46
CA LYS A 152 -12.98 16.88 -11.52
C LYS A 152 -13.95 16.58 -12.66
N ALA A 153 -13.44 16.22 -13.84
CA ALA A 153 -14.27 15.85 -14.99
C ALA A 153 -15.07 14.59 -14.68
N PHE A 154 -14.40 13.55 -14.17
CA PHE A 154 -15.02 12.32 -13.69
C PHE A 154 -16.14 12.60 -12.67
N ALA A 155 -15.83 13.33 -11.61
CA ALA A 155 -16.76 13.59 -10.51
C ALA A 155 -17.97 14.44 -10.91
N ARG A 156 -17.87 15.25 -11.97
CA ARG A 156 -18.98 16.05 -12.50
C ARG A 156 -19.93 15.26 -13.38
N HIS A 157 -19.42 14.22 -14.04
CA HIS A 157 -20.17 13.46 -15.03
C HIS A 157 -20.97 12.32 -14.38
N PHE A 158 -20.33 11.51 -13.54
CA PHE A 158 -20.97 10.31 -12.98
C PHE A 158 -21.78 10.60 -11.72
N ASP A 159 -22.93 9.93 -11.58
CA ASP A 159 -23.71 9.94 -10.35
C ASP A 159 -23.00 9.12 -9.26
N HIS A 160 -22.60 9.79 -8.18
CA HIS A 160 -21.90 9.16 -7.06
C HIS A 160 -22.78 8.16 -6.31
N SER A 161 -24.11 8.22 -6.47
CA SER A 161 -25.02 7.26 -5.85
C SER A 161 -24.89 5.85 -6.45
N LEU A 162 -24.37 5.72 -7.67
CA LEU A 162 -24.12 4.46 -8.36
C LEU A 162 -22.75 3.86 -8.02
N ILE A 163 -21.88 4.65 -7.38
CA ILE A 163 -20.52 4.26 -7.01
C ILE A 163 -20.54 3.63 -5.61
N GLN A 164 -19.95 2.44 -5.48
CA GLN A 164 -19.70 1.81 -4.18
C GLN A 164 -18.48 2.46 -3.52
N SER A 165 -17.35 2.41 -4.23
CA SER A 165 -16.10 3.04 -3.81
C SER A 165 -15.29 3.45 -5.04
N VAL A 166 -14.33 4.36 -4.87
CA VAL A 166 -13.36 4.72 -5.91
C VAL A 166 -12.00 4.15 -5.53
N LEU A 167 -11.39 3.38 -6.42
CA LEU A 167 -10.02 2.92 -6.25
C LEU A 167 -9.06 3.86 -6.98
N LEU A 168 -7.91 4.18 -6.38
CA LEU A 168 -6.94 5.13 -6.96
C LEU A 168 -5.69 4.44 -7.47
N GLY A 169 -5.47 4.54 -8.78
CA GLY A 169 -4.35 3.95 -9.50
C GLY A 169 -3.34 4.99 -9.97
N ILE A 170 -2.38 5.31 -9.12
CA ILE A 170 -1.62 6.56 -9.25
C ILE A 170 -0.31 6.42 -10.06
N SER A 171 0.29 5.24 -10.06
CA SER A 171 1.64 4.92 -10.57
C SER A 171 1.68 3.41 -10.86
N GLY A 172 2.81 2.73 -10.68
CA GLY A 172 2.91 1.27 -10.81
C GLY A 172 2.70 0.78 -12.24
N ASP A 173 3.02 -0.48 -12.51
CA ASP A 173 2.75 -1.06 -13.83
C ASP A 173 1.28 -1.45 -13.99
N PHE A 174 0.55 -1.66 -12.88
CA PHE A 174 -0.86 -2.02 -12.87
C PHE A 174 -1.75 -0.97 -12.19
N GLY A 175 -1.17 0.17 -11.77
CA GLY A 175 -1.89 1.28 -11.12
C GLY A 175 -1.50 1.48 -9.66
N GLU A 176 -0.79 0.54 -9.04
CA GLU A 176 -0.52 0.60 -7.60
C GLU A 176 0.35 1.80 -7.21
N SER A 177 0.23 2.25 -5.96
CA SER A 177 1.07 3.29 -5.36
C SER A 177 2.50 2.84 -5.07
N ILE A 178 3.16 2.29 -6.09
CA ILE A 178 4.56 1.84 -6.16
C ILE A 178 5.26 2.43 -7.40
N PHE A 179 6.57 2.26 -7.45
CA PHE A 179 7.33 2.44 -8.70
C PHE A 179 7.29 1.16 -9.53
N THR A 180 7.64 1.30 -10.81
CA THR A 180 7.70 0.18 -11.76
C THR A 180 8.51 -1.01 -11.23
N VAL A 181 7.97 -2.21 -11.43
CA VAL A 181 8.52 -3.50 -11.02
C VAL A 181 8.53 -4.46 -12.20
N GLU A 182 7.37 -4.71 -12.81
CA GLU A 182 7.20 -5.68 -13.89
C GLU A 182 5.93 -5.38 -14.68
N GLY A 183 6.08 -5.08 -15.97
CA GLY A 183 4.97 -5.02 -16.92
C GLY A 183 4.69 -6.38 -17.55
N ASN A 184 3.56 -6.51 -18.23
CA ASN A 184 3.22 -7.68 -19.02
C ASN A 184 2.50 -7.30 -20.34
N TYR A 185 2.10 -8.32 -21.11
CA TYR A 185 1.54 -8.13 -22.45
C TYR A 185 0.38 -7.11 -22.49
N TRP A 186 -0.51 -7.08 -21.48
CA TRP A 186 -1.67 -6.20 -21.53
C TRP A 186 -1.29 -4.74 -21.24
N THR A 187 -0.26 -4.52 -20.42
CA THR A 187 0.28 -3.17 -20.15
C THR A 187 0.96 -2.56 -21.38
N TYR A 188 1.28 -3.38 -22.39
CA TYR A 188 1.90 -2.95 -23.66
C TYR A 188 0.92 -2.66 -24.79
N LEU A 189 -0.38 -2.95 -24.62
CA LEU A 189 -1.37 -2.84 -25.70
C LEU A 189 -1.40 -1.47 -26.38
N PHE A 190 -1.19 -0.39 -25.62
CA PHE A 190 -1.32 0.99 -26.11
C PHE A 190 0.02 1.67 -26.38
N ASP A 191 1.11 1.13 -25.83
CA ASP A 191 2.40 1.82 -25.73
C ASP A 191 3.58 1.02 -26.24
N GLY A 192 3.37 -0.27 -26.55
CA GLY A 192 4.45 -1.22 -26.81
C GLY A 192 5.22 -1.58 -25.54
N GLU A 193 6.26 -2.41 -25.72
CA GLU A 193 7.21 -2.72 -24.66
C GLU A 193 8.00 -1.47 -24.25
N TYR A 194 8.33 -1.38 -22.97
CA TYR A 194 9.08 -0.27 -22.40
C TYR A 194 10.04 -0.74 -21.33
N HIS A 195 10.96 0.13 -20.89
CA HIS A 195 11.89 -0.23 -19.83
C HIS A 195 11.14 -0.39 -18.49
N HIS A 196 11.16 -1.59 -17.93
CA HIS A 196 10.63 -1.89 -16.60
C HIS A 196 11.51 -2.97 -15.94
N HIS A 197 11.64 -2.87 -14.61
CA HIS A 197 12.20 -3.88 -13.72
C HIS A 197 12.07 -3.36 -12.29
N ARG A 198 12.21 -4.26 -11.31
CA ARG A 198 12.41 -3.87 -9.92
C ARG A 198 13.69 -3.03 -9.81
N GLY A 199 13.56 -1.76 -9.47
CA GLY A 199 14.69 -0.82 -9.42
C GLY A 199 14.35 0.55 -8.84
N TRP A 200 15.30 1.48 -8.92
CA TRP A 200 15.20 2.83 -8.36
C TRP A 200 14.84 3.84 -9.45
N TRP A 201 13.56 4.20 -9.52
CA TRP A 201 12.99 5.03 -10.59
C TRP A 201 13.06 6.54 -10.31
N CYS A 202 14.23 7.00 -9.84
CA CYS A 202 14.45 8.38 -9.39
C CYS A 202 15.63 9.08 -10.10
N GLY A 203 15.95 8.65 -11.33
CA GLY A 203 17.03 9.23 -12.14
C GLY A 203 16.65 10.48 -12.94
N ASP A 204 15.39 10.94 -12.88
CA ASP A 204 14.95 12.12 -13.62
C ASP A 204 15.34 13.44 -12.92
N ALA A 205 15.42 14.54 -13.67
CA ALA A 205 15.92 15.81 -13.14
C ALA A 205 15.04 16.41 -12.02
N TYR A 206 13.74 16.08 -11.99
CA TYR A 206 12.83 16.54 -10.93
C TYR A 206 12.99 15.69 -9.67
N ALA A 207 13.20 14.38 -9.82
CA ALA A 207 13.59 13.48 -8.73
C ALA A 207 14.93 13.92 -8.10
N GLU A 208 15.95 14.20 -8.92
CA GLU A 208 17.25 14.68 -8.42
C GLU A 208 17.11 15.96 -7.59
N ARG A 209 16.34 16.93 -8.10
CA ARG A 209 16.06 18.20 -7.41
C ARG A 209 15.32 17.96 -6.10
N SER A 210 14.26 17.15 -6.14
CA SER A 210 13.46 16.80 -4.97
C SER A 210 14.29 16.14 -3.87
N PHE A 211 15.21 15.24 -4.23
CA PHE A 211 16.13 14.62 -3.28
C PHE A 211 17.05 15.65 -2.65
N ARG A 212 17.73 16.47 -3.48
CA ARG A 212 18.62 17.54 -3.00
C ARG A 212 17.91 18.48 -2.03
N ASP A 213 16.68 18.88 -2.34
CA ASP A 213 15.88 19.76 -1.49
C ASP A 213 15.39 19.06 -0.21
N SER A 214 15.22 17.74 -0.23
CA SER A 214 14.96 16.97 1.00
C SER A 214 16.17 16.94 1.93
N VAL A 215 17.37 16.76 1.37
CA VAL A 215 18.64 16.75 2.10
C VAL A 215 18.93 18.14 2.68
N ARG A 216 18.76 19.21 1.89
CA ARG A 216 18.88 20.61 2.36
C ARG A 216 17.95 20.95 3.51
N ARG A 217 16.74 20.38 3.56
CA ARG A 217 15.80 20.60 4.68
C ARG A 217 16.18 19.82 5.93
N ARG A 218 16.90 18.71 5.78
CA ARG A 218 17.32 17.86 6.90
C ARG A 218 18.60 18.37 7.56
N TYR A 219 19.53 18.90 6.77
CA TYR A 219 20.83 19.36 7.25
C TYR A 219 20.97 20.88 7.11
N SER A 220 21.32 21.56 8.19
CA SER A 220 21.42 23.02 8.23
C SER A 220 22.48 23.56 7.26
N ASN A 221 23.55 22.81 7.05
CA ASN A 221 24.65 23.17 6.14
C ASN A 221 25.35 21.90 5.58
N VAL A 222 26.22 22.07 4.59
CA VAL A 222 26.92 20.95 3.93
C VAL A 222 27.94 20.25 4.84
N SER A 223 28.46 20.94 5.86
CA SER A 223 29.36 20.32 6.85
C SER A 223 28.62 19.29 7.70
N ASP A 224 27.40 19.62 8.16
CA ASP A 224 26.57 18.68 8.92
C ASP A 224 26.22 17.45 8.08
N LEU A 225 25.88 17.66 6.80
CA LEU A 225 25.67 16.57 5.84
C LEU A 225 26.92 15.70 5.71
N ASN A 226 28.09 16.31 5.51
CA ASN A 226 29.35 15.60 5.35
C ASN A 226 29.72 14.75 6.57
N VAL A 227 29.45 15.24 7.78
CA VAL A 227 29.62 14.46 9.01
C VAL A 227 28.65 13.29 9.06
N ALA A 228 27.38 13.51 8.73
CA ALA A 228 26.35 12.48 8.80
C ALA A 228 26.53 11.39 7.72
N TRP A 229 26.95 11.78 6.53
CA TRP A 229 27.08 10.88 5.38
C TRP A 229 28.48 10.29 5.19
N ASP A 230 29.48 10.80 5.91
CA ASP A 230 30.91 10.55 5.69
C ASP A 230 31.36 10.95 4.27
N THR A 231 31.08 12.20 3.91
CA THR A 231 31.34 12.76 2.57
C THR A 231 32.16 14.05 2.63
N ARG A 232 32.53 14.60 1.46
CA ARG A 232 33.27 15.86 1.32
C ARG A 232 32.66 16.80 0.28
N TYR A 233 31.34 16.90 0.27
CA TYR A 233 30.65 17.83 -0.63
C TYR A 233 31.02 19.28 -0.28
N THR A 234 31.29 20.08 -1.32
CA THR A 234 31.54 21.52 -1.19
C THR A 234 30.24 22.32 -1.24
N SER A 235 29.18 21.76 -1.82
CA SER A 235 27.83 22.33 -1.79
C SER A 235 26.76 21.24 -1.92
N PHE A 236 25.52 21.56 -1.58
CA PHE A 236 24.39 20.66 -1.79
C PHE A 236 24.12 20.37 -3.28
N ASP A 237 24.65 21.15 -4.23
CA ASP A 237 24.43 20.92 -5.67
C ASP A 237 25.08 19.60 -6.15
N GLN A 238 26.10 19.13 -5.43
CA GLN A 238 26.75 17.84 -5.69
C GLN A 238 25.91 16.64 -5.23
N VAL A 239 24.85 16.87 -4.43
CA VAL A 239 23.98 15.80 -3.97
C VAL A 239 23.07 15.35 -5.11
N LYS A 240 23.07 14.03 -5.35
CA LYS A 240 22.20 13.32 -6.31
C LYS A 240 21.72 12.02 -5.67
N PRO A 241 20.57 11.46 -6.11
CA PRO A 241 20.20 10.10 -5.78
C PRO A 241 21.32 9.12 -6.16
N PHE A 242 21.47 8.06 -5.39
CA PHE A 242 22.45 6.99 -5.60
C PHE A 242 21.77 5.65 -5.36
N LEU A 243 22.39 4.55 -5.78
CA LEU A 243 21.89 3.23 -5.44
C LEU A 243 22.19 2.92 -3.95
N PRO A 244 21.25 2.36 -3.17
CA PRO A 244 21.43 2.16 -1.73
C PRO A 244 22.62 1.27 -1.33
N ASP A 245 23.05 0.35 -2.20
CA ASP A 245 24.23 -0.50 -2.03
C ASP A 245 25.54 0.30 -2.17
N LYS A 246 25.50 1.45 -2.83
CA LYS A 246 26.60 2.42 -2.95
C LYS A 246 26.50 3.58 -1.95
N ALA A 247 25.62 3.49 -0.96
CA ALA A 247 25.47 4.53 0.04
C ALA A 247 26.78 4.69 0.85
N PRO A 248 27.28 5.92 1.05
CA PRO A 248 28.55 6.14 1.77
C PRO A 248 28.46 5.83 3.27
N SER A 249 27.24 5.79 3.83
CA SER A 249 27.00 5.42 5.23
C SER A 249 25.57 4.91 5.42
N ARG A 250 25.29 4.30 6.59
CA ARG A 250 23.94 3.90 7.01
C ARG A 250 22.97 5.09 6.98
N GLN A 251 23.41 6.27 7.43
CA GLN A 251 22.56 7.46 7.45
C GLN A 251 22.23 7.95 6.04
N ALA A 252 23.21 7.95 5.12
CA ALA A 252 22.96 8.30 3.72
C ALA A 252 21.97 7.34 3.06
N ARG A 253 22.10 6.03 3.32
CA ARG A 253 21.16 5.02 2.84
C ARG A 253 19.74 5.30 3.35
N LEU A 254 19.57 5.50 4.65
CA LEU A 254 18.27 5.79 5.25
C LEU A 254 17.65 7.07 4.67
N ASP A 255 18.45 8.12 4.49
CA ASP A 255 17.96 9.39 3.93
C ASP A 255 17.43 9.21 2.50
N LEU A 256 18.15 8.48 1.64
CA LEU A 256 17.71 8.13 0.29
C LEU A 256 16.42 7.30 0.32
N VAL A 257 16.44 6.16 1.01
CA VAL A 257 15.34 5.18 1.00
C VAL A 257 14.07 5.80 1.56
N ARG A 258 14.17 6.51 2.69
CA ARG A 258 13.02 7.19 3.29
C ARG A 258 12.53 8.34 2.44
N TRP A 259 13.41 9.09 1.77
CA TRP A 259 12.98 10.12 0.82
C TRP A 259 12.19 9.50 -0.35
N TYR A 260 12.68 8.40 -0.91
CA TYR A 260 12.07 7.72 -2.05
C TYR A 260 10.66 7.21 -1.69
N ARG A 261 10.53 6.49 -0.57
CA ARG A 261 9.24 6.00 -0.06
C ARG A 261 8.27 7.13 0.30
N ASN A 262 8.77 8.17 0.97
CA ASN A 262 7.96 9.33 1.30
C ASN A 262 7.54 10.15 0.07
N SER A 263 8.29 10.08 -1.04
CA SER A 263 7.89 10.76 -2.28
C SER A 263 6.65 10.10 -2.89
N MET A 264 6.61 8.75 -2.94
CA MET A 264 5.41 8.02 -3.37
C MET A 264 4.22 8.31 -2.44
N THR A 265 4.43 8.29 -1.12
CA THR A 265 3.37 8.61 -0.15
C THR A 265 2.84 10.04 -0.30
N ARG A 266 3.71 11.03 -0.57
CA ARG A 266 3.28 12.41 -0.86
C ARG A 266 2.47 12.50 -2.14
N TYR A 267 2.86 11.76 -3.17
CA TYR A 267 2.11 11.73 -4.42
C TYR A 267 0.74 11.05 -4.25
N ALA A 268 0.67 9.97 -3.48
CA ALA A 268 -0.61 9.39 -3.06
C ALA A 268 -1.48 10.40 -2.29
N GLU A 269 -0.89 11.23 -1.41
CA GLU A 269 -1.63 12.29 -0.73
C GLU A 269 -2.23 13.34 -1.69
N VAL A 270 -1.54 13.65 -2.80
CA VAL A 270 -2.08 14.56 -3.84
C VAL A 270 -3.36 13.99 -4.41
N TRP A 271 -3.38 12.70 -4.75
CA TRP A 271 -4.56 12.01 -5.26
C TRP A 271 -5.69 11.95 -4.25
N LEU A 272 -5.40 11.53 -3.02
CA LEU A 272 -6.38 11.44 -1.94
C LEU A 272 -7.04 12.80 -1.66
N LYS A 273 -6.26 13.88 -1.56
CA LYS A 273 -6.78 15.25 -1.41
C LYS A 273 -7.65 15.66 -2.59
N THR A 274 -7.22 15.35 -3.80
CA THR A 274 -7.91 15.73 -5.04
C THR A 274 -9.27 15.05 -5.13
N VAL A 275 -9.33 13.75 -4.86
CA VAL A 275 -10.60 13.01 -4.87
C VAL A 275 -11.50 13.46 -3.73
N ARG A 276 -10.96 13.69 -2.52
CA ARG A 276 -11.75 14.24 -1.41
C ARG A 276 -12.31 15.64 -1.69
N LYS A 277 -11.61 16.45 -2.47
CA LYS A 277 -12.08 17.78 -2.90
C LYS A 277 -13.31 17.68 -3.82
N HIS A 278 -13.32 16.74 -4.78
CA HIS A 278 -14.38 16.64 -5.79
C HIS A 278 -15.47 15.60 -5.47
N MET A 279 -15.16 14.63 -4.61
CA MET A 279 -16.01 13.51 -4.19
C MET A 279 -15.97 13.34 -2.66
N PRO A 280 -16.42 14.37 -1.89
CA PRO A 280 -16.19 14.43 -0.44
C PRO A 280 -16.95 13.36 0.37
N LYS A 281 -17.98 12.73 -0.21
CA LYS A 281 -18.83 11.73 0.47
C LYS A 281 -18.63 10.31 -0.06
N THR A 282 -17.88 10.13 -1.14
CA THR A 282 -17.67 8.83 -1.76
C THR A 282 -16.57 8.07 -1.04
N GLU A 283 -16.77 6.77 -0.84
CA GLU A 283 -15.71 5.91 -0.31
C GLU A 283 -14.53 5.87 -1.29
N VAL A 284 -13.30 5.96 -0.78
CA VAL A 284 -12.08 5.96 -1.60
C VAL A 284 -11.03 5.04 -1.02
N MET A 285 -10.43 4.19 -1.83
CA MET A 285 -9.27 3.38 -1.47
C MET A 285 -8.07 3.75 -2.31
N LEU A 286 -6.90 3.84 -1.69
CA LEU A 286 -5.64 3.87 -2.40
C LEU A 286 -5.26 2.43 -2.77
N CYS A 287 -5.03 2.16 -4.07
CA CYS A 287 -4.44 0.90 -4.48
C CYS A 287 -2.94 0.89 -4.11
N THR A 288 -2.51 -0.13 -3.38
CA THR A 288 -1.09 -0.39 -3.09
C THR A 288 -0.78 -1.85 -3.34
N GLY A 289 0.49 -2.17 -3.50
CA GLY A 289 0.89 -3.51 -3.89
C GLY A 289 2.39 -3.76 -3.75
N GLY A 290 2.84 -4.89 -4.29
CA GLY A 290 4.22 -5.34 -4.19
C GLY A 290 4.61 -5.74 -2.76
N GLN A 291 5.88 -6.06 -2.51
CA GLN A 291 6.28 -6.73 -1.26
C GLN A 291 6.51 -5.78 -0.06
N GLY A 292 6.08 -4.52 -0.13
CA GLY A 292 6.35 -3.50 0.91
C GLY A 292 7.84 -3.17 1.11
N ILE A 293 8.71 -3.71 0.25
CA ILE A 293 10.17 -3.49 0.27
C ILE A 293 10.53 -2.14 -0.33
N SER A 294 11.66 -1.59 0.12
CA SER A 294 12.09 -0.22 -0.13
C SER A 294 12.25 0.12 -1.62
N VAL A 295 12.68 -0.84 -2.45
CA VAL A 295 12.85 -0.63 -3.90
C VAL A 295 11.53 -0.39 -4.63
N HIS A 296 10.40 -0.90 -4.13
CA HIS A 296 9.08 -0.61 -4.70
C HIS A 296 8.59 0.80 -4.33
N GLY A 297 9.19 1.43 -3.32
CA GLY A 297 8.82 2.76 -2.83
C GLY A 297 7.48 2.86 -2.11
N ALA A 298 6.69 1.79 -2.02
CA ALA A 298 5.51 1.78 -1.16
C ALA A 298 5.90 1.71 0.30
N ASP A 299 5.23 2.47 1.14
CA ASP A 299 5.33 2.44 2.59
C ASP A 299 3.94 2.23 3.15
N PHE A 300 3.56 0.96 3.29
CA PHE A 300 2.19 0.57 3.60
C PHE A 300 1.64 1.26 4.83
N THR A 301 2.44 1.37 5.90
CA THR A 301 2.01 2.08 7.09
C THR A 301 1.85 3.57 6.85
N GLN A 302 2.81 4.24 6.20
CA GLN A 302 2.70 5.69 5.96
C GLN A 302 1.59 6.03 4.97
N GLN A 303 1.33 5.15 3.99
CA GLN A 303 0.18 5.22 3.10
C GLN A 303 -1.12 5.06 3.88
N ALA A 304 -1.21 4.11 4.82
CA ALA A 304 -2.35 3.95 5.72
C ALA A 304 -2.57 5.18 6.62
N VAL A 305 -1.51 5.73 7.20
CA VAL A 305 -1.58 6.99 7.98
C VAL A 305 -2.09 8.14 7.11
N THR A 306 -1.61 8.24 5.88
CA THR A 306 -1.99 9.29 4.93
C THR A 306 -3.43 9.13 4.48
N ALA A 307 -3.88 7.92 4.15
CA ALA A 307 -5.26 7.62 3.79
C ALA A 307 -6.22 7.92 4.95
N ALA A 308 -5.90 7.46 6.17
CA ALA A 308 -6.71 7.72 7.36
C ALA A 308 -6.88 9.23 7.63
N LYS A 309 -5.81 10.03 7.47
CA LYS A 309 -5.87 11.51 7.58
C LYS A 309 -6.92 12.13 6.66
N HIS A 310 -7.15 11.53 5.50
CA HIS A 310 -8.12 11.98 4.49
C HIS A 310 -9.43 11.18 4.51
N LYS A 311 -9.66 10.36 5.54
CA LYS A 311 -10.83 9.47 5.65
C LYS A 311 -10.96 8.54 4.43
N CYS A 312 -9.84 7.96 4.02
CA CYS A 312 -9.74 6.99 2.94
C CYS A 312 -9.15 5.67 3.46
N GLY A 313 -9.42 4.59 2.74
CA GLY A 313 -8.86 3.27 3.00
C GLY A 313 -7.75 2.87 2.04
N LEU A 314 -7.30 1.62 2.15
CA LEU A 314 -6.32 1.01 1.26
C LEU A 314 -6.86 -0.29 0.68
N ARG A 315 -6.55 -0.58 -0.57
CA ARG A 315 -6.62 -1.96 -1.08
C ARG A 315 -5.21 -2.45 -1.37
N ILE A 316 -4.88 -3.64 -0.88
CA ILE A 316 -3.60 -4.30 -1.18
C ILE A 316 -3.78 -5.43 -2.19
N THR A 317 -2.96 -5.42 -3.25
CA THR A 317 -3.08 -6.29 -4.45
C THR A 317 -2.09 -7.47 -4.43
N ASN A 318 -1.91 -8.09 -3.28
CA ASN A 318 -0.81 -9.03 -3.04
C ASN A 318 -1.23 -10.48 -2.85
N GLU A 319 -2.53 -10.77 -2.76
CA GLU A 319 -2.94 -12.14 -2.47
C GLU A 319 -2.59 -13.11 -3.62
N ALA A 320 -2.40 -14.35 -3.24
CA ALA A 320 -2.08 -15.51 -4.06
C ALA A 320 -2.97 -16.69 -3.61
N SER A 321 -2.51 -17.92 -3.85
CA SER A 321 -3.28 -19.14 -3.58
C SER A 321 -2.99 -19.79 -2.23
N ASP A 322 -2.04 -19.29 -1.44
CA ASP A 322 -1.71 -19.81 -0.12
C ASP A 322 -2.17 -18.85 0.99
N TYR A 323 -2.83 -19.38 2.02
CA TYR A 323 -3.34 -18.56 3.12
C TYR A 323 -2.23 -17.96 3.99
N GLY A 324 -1.16 -18.72 4.28
CA GLY A 324 -0.05 -18.22 5.09
C GLY A 324 0.67 -17.06 4.40
N GLU A 325 0.91 -17.19 3.10
CA GLU A 325 1.44 -16.11 2.27
C GLU A 325 0.50 -14.90 2.23
N ASN A 326 -0.80 -15.13 1.99
CA ASN A 326 -1.81 -14.04 1.96
C ASN A 326 -1.87 -13.28 3.28
N PHE A 327 -1.90 -14.02 4.38
CA PHE A 327 -1.86 -13.45 5.72
C PHE A 327 -0.65 -12.51 5.81
N MET A 328 0.55 -12.99 5.48
CA MET A 328 1.77 -12.23 5.64
C MET A 328 1.88 -11.00 4.74
N LEU A 329 1.57 -11.15 3.46
CA LEU A 329 1.68 -10.06 2.50
C LEU A 329 0.68 -8.93 2.81
N THR A 330 -0.46 -9.25 3.40
CA THR A 330 -1.55 -8.29 3.66
C THR A 330 -1.61 -7.79 5.11
N ARG A 331 -0.96 -8.47 6.06
CA ARG A 331 -1.13 -8.19 7.50
C ARG A 331 -0.69 -6.78 7.87
N LEU A 332 0.38 -6.23 7.29
CA LEU A 332 0.85 -4.89 7.65
C LEU A 332 -0.19 -3.81 7.32
N VAL A 333 -0.80 -3.88 6.12
CA VAL A 333 -1.89 -2.96 5.73
C VAL A 333 -3.09 -3.13 6.64
N GLY A 334 -3.54 -4.36 6.88
CA GLY A 334 -4.68 -4.62 7.76
C GLY A 334 -4.44 -4.13 9.19
N SER A 335 -3.25 -4.40 9.74
CA SER A 335 -2.86 -3.98 11.10
C SER A 335 -2.81 -2.46 11.23
N ALA A 336 -2.18 -1.78 10.25
CA ALA A 336 -2.11 -0.33 10.22
C ALA A 336 -3.51 0.29 10.13
N CYS A 337 -4.37 -0.20 9.22
CA CYS A 337 -5.71 0.35 9.03
C CYS A 337 -6.61 0.14 10.26
N ARG A 338 -6.61 -1.06 10.85
CA ARG A 338 -7.35 -1.35 12.10
C ARG A 338 -6.91 -0.46 13.26
N ASN A 339 -5.61 -0.27 13.44
CA ASN A 339 -5.09 0.63 14.47
C ASN A 339 -5.52 2.07 14.20
N LEU A 340 -5.42 2.54 12.95
CA LEU A 340 -5.78 3.91 12.59
C LEU A 340 -7.29 4.17 12.52
N GLY A 341 -8.12 3.14 12.65
CA GLY A 341 -9.57 3.26 12.53
C GLY A 341 -10.02 3.62 11.11
N THR A 342 -9.28 3.17 10.09
CA THR A 342 -9.67 3.26 8.69
C THR A 342 -9.96 1.87 8.10
N TYR A 343 -10.44 1.83 6.86
CA TYR A 343 -10.90 0.63 6.18
C TYR A 343 -9.88 0.10 5.17
N PHE A 344 -10.00 -1.17 4.81
CA PHE A 344 -9.12 -1.80 3.83
C PHE A 344 -9.75 -2.99 3.10
N GLY A 345 -9.24 -3.28 1.90
CA GLY A 345 -9.65 -4.41 1.08
C GLY A 345 -8.48 -5.26 0.57
N TYR A 346 -8.79 -6.47 0.09
CA TYR A 346 -7.80 -7.42 -0.44
C TYR A 346 -8.08 -7.81 -1.89
N GLU A 347 -7.02 -7.87 -2.69
CA GLU A 347 -7.02 -8.23 -4.11
C GLU A 347 -5.85 -9.17 -4.40
N PRO A 348 -5.99 -10.15 -5.31
CA PRO A 348 -4.89 -11.01 -5.65
C PRO A 348 -3.98 -10.35 -6.71
N ALA A 349 -2.69 -10.67 -6.66
CA ALA A 349 -1.72 -10.18 -7.64
C ALA A 349 -1.92 -10.80 -9.04
N SER A 350 -2.52 -12.00 -9.09
CA SER A 350 -2.76 -12.73 -10.33
C SER A 350 -3.88 -13.79 -10.15
N GLY A 351 -3.95 -14.74 -11.07
CA GLY A 351 -4.89 -15.85 -10.99
C GLY A 351 -4.66 -16.70 -9.74
N VAL A 352 -5.76 -17.19 -9.16
CA VAL A 352 -5.76 -18.00 -7.93
C VAL A 352 -6.29 -19.40 -8.22
N SER A 353 -5.82 -20.42 -7.48
CA SER A 353 -6.37 -21.78 -7.52
C SER A 353 -7.72 -21.86 -6.81
N ASP A 354 -8.44 -22.98 -6.96
CA ASP A 354 -9.74 -23.19 -6.31
C ASP A 354 -9.61 -23.20 -4.78
N GLU A 355 -8.59 -23.87 -4.25
CA GLU A 355 -8.24 -23.86 -2.83
C GLU A 355 -7.83 -22.47 -2.35
N GLY A 356 -7.09 -21.75 -3.19
CA GLY A 356 -6.67 -20.38 -2.93
C GLY A 356 -7.86 -19.43 -2.74
N VAL A 357 -8.94 -19.60 -3.50
CA VAL A 357 -10.18 -18.83 -3.29
C VAL A 357 -10.69 -19.01 -1.85
N VAL A 358 -10.70 -20.24 -1.31
CA VAL A 358 -11.12 -20.48 0.08
C VAL A 358 -10.21 -19.72 1.06
N GLY A 359 -8.89 -19.81 0.87
CA GLY A 359 -7.90 -19.12 1.69
C GLY A 359 -8.07 -17.60 1.71
N ARG A 360 -8.40 -17.00 0.56
CA ARG A 360 -8.66 -15.55 0.42
C ARG A 360 -9.93 -15.10 1.12
N PHE A 361 -11.04 -15.84 0.95
CA PHE A 361 -12.28 -15.56 1.68
C PHE A 361 -12.04 -15.62 3.20
N TYR A 362 -11.34 -16.65 3.68
CA TYR A 362 -10.99 -16.76 5.08
C TYR A 362 -10.09 -15.60 5.54
N ASN A 363 -9.05 -15.24 4.76
CA ASN A 363 -8.15 -14.14 5.09
C ASN A 363 -8.88 -12.80 5.21
N ALA A 364 -9.76 -12.47 4.26
CA ALA A 364 -10.54 -11.23 4.30
C ALA A 364 -11.44 -11.16 5.55
N VAL A 365 -12.18 -12.24 5.83
CA VAL A 365 -13.11 -12.30 6.97
C VAL A 365 -12.35 -12.28 8.31
N ALA A 366 -11.33 -13.12 8.47
CA ALA A 366 -10.54 -13.23 9.70
C ALA A 366 -9.76 -11.95 9.99
N SER A 367 -9.33 -11.22 8.95
CA SER A 367 -8.66 -9.92 9.11
C SER A 367 -9.62 -8.78 9.43
N GLY A 368 -10.93 -8.99 9.23
CA GLY A 368 -11.91 -7.92 9.29
C GLY A 368 -11.71 -6.90 8.18
N ALA A 369 -11.48 -7.35 6.94
CA ALA A 369 -11.47 -6.48 5.77
C ALA A 369 -12.87 -5.87 5.52
N ASP A 370 -12.89 -4.72 4.87
CA ASP A 370 -14.11 -4.05 4.41
C ASP A 370 -14.51 -4.53 3.01
N GLU A 371 -13.54 -4.99 2.23
CA GLU A 371 -13.75 -5.45 0.87
C GLU A 371 -12.91 -6.69 0.51
N LEU A 372 -13.49 -7.57 -0.31
CA LEU A 372 -12.78 -8.60 -1.06
C LEU A 372 -12.98 -8.38 -2.57
N PHE A 373 -11.87 -8.32 -3.31
CA PHE A 373 -11.88 -8.28 -4.78
C PHE A 373 -11.59 -9.66 -5.39
N VAL A 374 -12.22 -9.98 -6.52
CA VAL A 374 -11.98 -11.18 -7.32
C VAL A 374 -11.94 -10.88 -8.83
N TYR A 375 -11.10 -11.60 -9.59
CA TYR A 375 -11.08 -11.48 -11.06
C TYR A 375 -12.18 -12.30 -11.75
N ASP A 376 -12.64 -13.37 -11.11
CA ASP A 376 -13.71 -14.22 -11.61
C ASP A 376 -14.84 -14.35 -10.58
N SER A 377 -15.96 -14.92 -11.01
CA SER A 377 -17.08 -15.23 -10.13
C SER A 377 -18.00 -16.24 -10.82
N PRO A 378 -17.54 -17.45 -11.18
CA PRO A 378 -18.36 -18.38 -11.94
C PRO A 378 -19.55 -18.86 -11.11
N ALA A 379 -20.74 -18.89 -11.70
CA ALA A 379 -21.97 -19.32 -11.03
C ALA A 379 -22.14 -20.85 -10.98
N SER A 380 -21.26 -21.61 -11.63
CA SER A 380 -21.33 -23.08 -11.70
C SER A 380 -19.94 -23.71 -11.70
N GLY A 381 -19.89 -25.05 -11.65
CA GLY A 381 -18.65 -25.82 -11.51
C GLY A 381 -18.04 -25.75 -10.10
N ALA A 382 -16.89 -26.39 -9.93
CA ALA A 382 -16.20 -26.50 -8.64
C ALA A 382 -15.91 -25.14 -8.00
N ARG A 383 -15.40 -24.17 -8.79
CA ARG A 383 -15.21 -22.80 -8.31
C ARG A 383 -16.53 -22.13 -7.92
N GLY A 384 -17.61 -22.31 -8.67
CA GLY A 384 -18.92 -21.77 -8.30
C GLY A 384 -19.51 -22.37 -7.02
N ASP A 385 -19.27 -23.67 -6.76
CA ASP A 385 -19.62 -24.31 -5.49
C ASP A 385 -18.87 -23.70 -4.30
N ILE A 386 -17.59 -23.35 -4.50
CA ILE A 386 -16.79 -22.66 -3.49
C ILE A 386 -17.38 -21.27 -3.20
N TYR A 387 -17.72 -20.49 -4.22
CA TYR A 387 -18.34 -19.16 -4.02
C TYR A 387 -19.67 -19.30 -3.26
N ARG A 388 -20.55 -20.20 -3.66
CA ARG A 388 -21.83 -20.46 -2.95
C ARG A 388 -21.62 -20.78 -1.47
N ARG A 389 -20.59 -21.55 -1.14
CA ARG A 389 -20.26 -21.91 0.24
C ARG A 389 -19.63 -20.75 1.01
N CYS A 390 -18.77 -19.96 0.39
CA CYS A 390 -17.95 -18.96 1.10
C CYS A 390 -18.60 -17.57 1.20
N VAL A 391 -19.39 -17.15 0.20
CA VAL A 391 -20.06 -15.82 0.16
C VAL A 391 -20.92 -15.52 1.39
N PRO A 392 -21.69 -16.47 1.97
CA PRO A 392 -22.44 -16.22 3.20
C PRO A 392 -21.59 -15.80 4.41
N PHE A 393 -20.27 -16.04 4.39
CA PHE A 393 -19.35 -15.64 5.46
C PHE A 393 -18.76 -14.24 5.27
N LEU A 394 -18.95 -13.60 4.11
CA LEU A 394 -18.45 -12.26 3.80
C LEU A 394 -19.18 -11.18 4.62
N THR A 395 -18.80 -11.10 5.87
CA THR A 395 -19.33 -10.17 6.86
C THR A 395 -18.16 -9.54 7.58
N LYS A 396 -18.21 -8.22 7.80
CA LYS A 396 -17.18 -7.50 8.55
C LYS A 396 -17.05 -8.07 9.97
N ARG A 397 -15.84 -8.47 10.35
CA ARG A 397 -15.48 -8.92 11.70
C ARG A 397 -14.56 -7.92 12.40
N SER A 398 -14.46 -8.05 13.72
CA SER A 398 -13.47 -7.35 14.54
C SER A 398 -12.55 -8.38 15.18
N PRO A 399 -11.36 -8.66 14.61
CA PRO A 399 -10.46 -9.64 15.18
C PRO A 399 -9.92 -9.18 16.54
N ASP A 400 -9.86 -10.11 17.51
CA ASP A 400 -9.28 -9.85 18.82
C ASP A 400 -7.81 -10.30 18.86
N VAL A 401 -6.91 -9.39 18.46
CA VAL A 401 -5.48 -9.65 18.35
C VAL A 401 -4.75 -9.03 19.52
N LYS A 402 -4.03 -9.85 20.30
CA LYS A 402 -3.27 -9.42 21.49
C LYS A 402 -1.76 -9.41 21.32
N VAL A 403 -1.26 -10.05 20.27
CA VAL A 403 0.17 -10.19 19.95
C VAL A 403 0.50 -9.33 18.73
N ALA A 404 1.65 -8.69 18.75
CA ALA A 404 2.21 -8.06 17.56
C ALA A 404 3.61 -8.60 17.24
N MET A 405 3.90 -8.78 15.96
CA MET A 405 5.27 -8.94 15.46
C MET A 405 5.83 -7.57 15.10
N PHE A 406 7.08 -7.31 15.50
CA PHE A 406 7.77 -6.09 15.11
C PHE A 406 8.32 -6.24 13.69
N TYR A 407 7.73 -5.51 12.74
CA TYR A 407 8.29 -5.30 11.41
C TYR A 407 9.36 -4.22 11.52
N CYS A 408 10.62 -4.62 11.69
CA CYS A 408 11.74 -3.69 11.86
C CYS A 408 12.11 -3.01 10.54
N LYS A 409 11.36 -1.96 10.21
CA LYS A 409 11.47 -1.23 8.94
C LYS A 409 12.86 -0.62 8.75
N THR A 410 13.48 -0.13 9.82
CA THR A 410 14.84 0.43 9.75
C THR A 410 15.85 -0.61 9.27
N SER A 411 15.73 -1.87 9.70
CA SER A 411 16.59 -2.96 9.22
C SER A 411 16.33 -3.29 7.76
N GLU A 412 15.06 -3.31 7.32
CA GLU A 412 14.70 -3.47 5.90
C GLU A 412 15.27 -2.34 5.04
N GLU A 413 15.11 -1.09 5.45
CA GLU A 413 15.63 0.09 4.75
C GLU A 413 17.16 0.08 4.66
N LEU A 414 17.85 -0.46 5.68
CA LEU A 414 19.30 -0.65 5.68
C LEU A 414 19.76 -1.87 4.87
N GLY A 415 18.86 -2.75 4.43
CA GLY A 415 19.19 -3.98 3.73
C GLY A 415 19.93 -4.98 4.61
N ILE A 416 19.61 -5.01 5.91
CA ILE A 416 20.17 -5.99 6.85
C ILE A 416 19.50 -7.35 6.59
N GLU A 417 20.27 -8.43 6.73
CA GLU A 417 19.79 -9.81 6.60
C GLU A 417 18.57 -10.09 7.51
N GLY A 418 17.71 -11.01 7.07
CA GLY A 418 16.43 -11.33 7.70
C GLY A 418 15.20 -10.73 7.00
N PHE A 419 15.36 -9.88 5.99
CA PHE A 419 14.25 -9.38 5.14
C PHE A 419 14.35 -9.79 3.66
N SER A 420 15.38 -10.53 3.27
CA SER A 420 15.60 -11.03 1.91
C SER A 420 14.88 -12.37 1.68
N LYS A 421 14.03 -12.46 0.64
CA LYS A 421 13.30 -13.69 0.30
C LYS A 421 14.24 -14.88 0.08
N GLY A 422 14.07 -15.95 0.86
CA GLY A 422 14.69 -17.25 0.60
C GLY A 422 15.26 -17.95 1.85
N GLY A 423 14.42 -18.77 2.49
CA GLY A 423 14.84 -19.82 3.44
C GLY A 423 14.50 -19.53 4.90
N ASP A 424 15.07 -18.47 5.46
CA ASP A 424 15.00 -18.09 6.89
C ASP A 424 14.83 -16.57 7.02
N ASP A 425 13.70 -16.04 6.54
CA ASP A 425 13.39 -14.61 6.51
C ASP A 425 12.16 -14.24 7.36
N TYR A 426 11.98 -12.94 7.60
CA TYR A 426 10.89 -12.39 8.38
C TYR A 426 9.50 -12.90 7.95
N TYR A 427 9.26 -13.01 6.65
CA TYR A 427 7.95 -13.45 6.14
C TYR A 427 7.73 -14.94 6.43
N SER A 428 8.77 -15.75 6.28
CA SER A 428 8.76 -17.18 6.58
C SER A 428 8.55 -17.43 8.08
N HIS A 429 9.26 -16.70 8.95
CA HIS A 429 9.07 -16.77 10.40
C HIS A 429 7.66 -16.39 10.83
N CYS A 430 7.12 -15.32 10.25
CA CYS A 430 5.77 -14.91 10.60
C CYS A 430 4.72 -15.90 10.05
N ALA A 431 4.93 -16.49 8.87
CA ALA A 431 4.06 -17.56 8.36
C ALA A 431 4.07 -18.79 9.28
N GLN A 432 5.25 -19.19 9.80
CA GLN A 432 5.36 -20.27 10.80
C GLN A 432 4.70 -19.88 12.13
N PHE A 433 4.94 -18.66 12.64
CA PHE A 433 4.33 -18.20 13.88
C PHE A 433 2.80 -18.14 13.80
N ARG A 434 2.24 -17.98 12.59
CA ARG A 434 0.79 -17.95 12.37
C ARG A 434 0.10 -19.25 12.74
N ASP A 435 0.79 -20.38 12.75
CA ASP A 435 0.22 -21.66 13.21
C ASP A 435 -0.02 -21.68 14.73
N TYR A 436 0.65 -20.80 15.47
CA TYR A 436 0.59 -20.74 16.94
C TYR A 436 -0.30 -19.63 17.48
N ALA A 437 -0.36 -18.48 16.80
CA ALA A 437 -1.15 -17.34 17.25
C ALA A 437 -1.61 -16.45 16.08
N ASP A 438 -2.70 -15.71 16.28
CA ASP A 438 -3.03 -14.57 15.43
C ASP A 438 -2.29 -13.32 15.94
N PHE A 439 -1.76 -12.52 15.01
CA PHE A 439 -0.94 -11.37 15.35
C PHE A 439 -1.06 -10.26 14.32
N ASP A 440 -0.79 -9.04 14.78
CA ASP A 440 -0.65 -7.86 13.92
C ASP A 440 0.82 -7.59 13.63
N LEU A 441 1.09 -6.87 12.55
CA LEU A 441 2.42 -6.32 12.29
C LEU A 441 2.46 -4.86 12.75
N LEU A 442 3.48 -4.52 13.54
CA LEU A 442 3.78 -3.16 13.96
C LEU A 442 5.14 -2.75 13.40
N ASP A 443 5.21 -1.60 12.75
CA ASP A 443 6.48 -0.96 12.42
C ASP A 443 6.78 0.21 13.37
N GLU A 444 7.94 0.83 13.20
CA GLU A 444 8.35 2.01 13.95
C GLU A 444 7.35 3.18 13.84
N SER A 445 6.64 3.30 12.71
CA SER A 445 5.65 4.35 12.49
C SER A 445 4.42 4.18 13.39
N LEU A 446 3.92 2.95 13.55
CA LEU A 446 2.81 2.64 14.45
C LEU A 446 3.24 2.70 15.91
N ILE A 447 4.46 2.24 16.22
CA ILE A 447 5.05 2.35 17.56
C ILE A 447 5.14 3.82 17.99
N ALA A 448 5.64 4.70 17.11
CA ALA A 448 5.73 6.14 17.38
C ALA A 448 4.36 6.80 17.63
N LYS A 449 3.27 6.21 17.12
CA LYS A 449 1.88 6.64 17.38
C LYS A 449 1.29 6.06 18.67
N GLY A 450 2.05 5.25 19.40
CA GLY A 450 1.64 4.68 20.68
C GLY A 450 0.75 3.43 20.56
N TRP A 451 0.75 2.74 19.41
CA TRP A 451 -0.09 1.57 19.20
C TRP A 451 0.33 0.32 19.97
N LEU A 452 1.54 0.29 20.54
CA LEU A 452 1.98 -0.78 21.45
C LEU A 452 1.00 -1.03 22.60
N LYS A 453 0.30 0.00 23.09
CA LYS A 453 -0.67 -0.12 24.20
C LYS A 453 -1.86 -1.03 23.92
N ARG A 454 -2.13 -1.36 22.64
CA ARG A 454 -3.21 -2.28 22.23
C ARG A 454 -2.81 -3.75 22.45
N TYR A 455 -1.52 -4.03 22.49
CA TYR A 455 -0.97 -5.38 22.51
C TYR A 455 -0.43 -5.72 23.89
N LYS A 456 -0.55 -6.99 24.26
CA LYS A 456 0.04 -7.55 25.47
C LYS A 456 1.51 -7.92 25.25
N ALA A 457 1.77 -8.49 24.08
CA ALA A 457 3.08 -8.98 23.68
C ALA A 457 3.55 -8.36 22.36
N LEU A 458 4.85 -8.08 22.29
CA LEU A 458 5.57 -7.74 21.08
C LEU A 458 6.69 -8.76 20.89
N VAL A 459 6.78 -9.32 19.69
CA VAL A 459 7.81 -10.29 19.34
C VAL A 459 8.72 -9.66 18.30
N TRP A 460 10.01 -9.62 18.59
CA TRP A 460 11.03 -9.07 17.73
C TRP A 460 11.98 -10.20 17.31
N MET A 461 11.71 -10.74 16.12
CA MET A 461 12.34 -11.95 15.61
C MET A 461 13.55 -11.65 14.73
N ASP A 462 13.40 -10.70 13.82
CA ASP A 462 14.38 -10.37 12.79
C ASP A 462 14.67 -8.86 12.74
N GLY A 463 15.76 -8.48 12.09
CA GLY A 463 16.15 -7.07 11.94
C GLY A 463 16.60 -6.43 13.23
N ALA A 464 17.85 -6.63 13.60
CA ALA A 464 18.42 -6.17 14.87
C ALA A 464 18.46 -4.63 15.03
N VAL A 465 18.46 -3.86 13.94
CA VAL A 465 18.77 -2.43 13.96
C VAL A 465 17.52 -1.57 13.82
N THR A 466 17.28 -0.70 14.80
CA THR A 466 16.19 0.29 14.74
C THR A 466 16.62 1.65 15.31
N GLU A 467 15.72 2.63 15.21
CA GLU A 467 15.93 3.99 15.70
C GLU A 467 15.95 4.05 17.23
N LYS A 468 16.75 4.97 17.78
CA LYS A 468 16.82 5.24 19.23
C LYS A 468 15.46 5.57 19.84
N SER A 469 14.64 6.30 19.11
CA SER A 469 13.28 6.67 19.55
C SER A 469 12.39 5.43 19.72
N THR A 470 12.49 4.48 18.81
CA THR A 470 11.78 3.20 18.89
C THR A 470 12.24 2.40 20.09
N LEU A 471 13.55 2.26 20.30
CA LEU A 471 14.11 1.56 21.47
C LEU A 471 13.60 2.16 22.79
N LYS A 472 13.59 3.49 22.91
CA LYS A 472 13.02 4.18 24.08
C LYS A 472 11.51 3.97 24.24
N ALA A 473 10.75 3.91 23.14
CA ALA A 473 9.33 3.62 23.19
C ALA A 473 9.06 2.20 23.71
N LEU A 474 9.85 1.23 23.26
CA LEU A 474 9.81 -0.15 23.75
C LEU A 474 10.14 -0.23 25.25
N GLU A 475 11.20 0.44 25.71
CA GLU A 475 11.54 0.50 27.15
C GLU A 475 10.40 1.08 27.99
N SER A 476 9.77 2.15 27.52
CA SER A 476 8.64 2.77 28.20
C SER A 476 7.45 1.82 28.28
N TRP A 477 7.15 1.11 27.19
CA TRP A 477 6.03 0.17 27.12
C TRP A 477 6.28 -1.05 28.02
N ILE A 478 7.49 -1.59 28.04
CA ILE A 478 7.89 -2.70 28.94
C ILE A 478 7.72 -2.28 30.40
N LYS A 479 8.14 -1.07 30.77
CA LYS A 479 7.95 -0.54 32.14
C LYS A 479 6.48 -0.42 32.53
N SER A 480 5.58 -0.23 31.56
CA SER A 480 4.13 -0.21 31.78
C SER A 480 3.46 -1.59 31.80
N GLY A 481 4.24 -2.68 31.71
CA GLY A 481 3.74 -4.06 31.78
C GLY A 481 3.68 -4.79 30.44
N GLY A 482 4.14 -4.18 29.34
CA GLY A 482 4.25 -4.84 28.05
C GLY A 482 5.31 -5.97 28.05
N GLN A 483 5.03 -7.07 27.35
CA GLN A 483 5.92 -8.22 27.26
C GLN A 483 6.68 -8.21 25.92
N LEU A 484 8.00 -8.10 25.98
CA LEU A 484 8.86 -8.22 24.80
C LEU A 484 9.45 -9.63 24.73
N PHE A 485 9.32 -10.29 23.59
CA PHE A 485 10.04 -11.51 23.24
C PHE A 485 11.06 -11.17 22.16
N LEU A 486 12.34 -11.51 22.38
CA LEU A 486 13.43 -11.01 21.55
C LEU A 486 14.33 -12.16 21.08
N ARG A 487 14.45 -12.35 19.76
CA ARG A 487 15.36 -13.35 19.16
C ARG A 487 16.66 -12.72 18.63
N VAL A 488 16.62 -11.44 18.26
CA VAL A 488 17.78 -10.70 17.75
C VAL A 488 18.32 -9.68 18.76
N PRO A 489 19.65 -9.46 18.83
CA PRO A 489 20.22 -8.47 19.74
C PRO A 489 19.90 -7.05 19.25
N ALA A 490 19.07 -6.31 19.99
CA ALA A 490 18.69 -4.94 19.62
C ALA A 490 19.91 -4.00 19.49
N GLU A 491 19.94 -3.23 18.40
CA GLU A 491 21.00 -2.31 18.03
C GLU A 491 20.39 -0.97 17.56
N GLU A 492 21.00 0.15 17.96
CA GLU A 492 20.71 1.48 17.41
C GLU A 492 21.40 1.66 16.06
N VAL A 493 20.82 2.45 15.13
CA VAL A 493 21.42 2.79 13.81
C VAL A 493 22.92 3.09 13.85
N SER A 494 23.41 3.72 14.93
CA SER A 494 24.82 4.05 15.18
C SER A 494 25.76 2.84 15.36
N GLY A 495 25.24 1.62 15.48
CA GLY A 495 25.99 0.42 15.86
C GLY A 495 25.99 0.14 17.36
N LYS A 496 25.39 1.01 18.18
CA LYS A 496 25.36 0.83 19.62
C LYS A 496 24.37 -0.29 20.01
N LYS A 497 24.88 -1.35 20.63
CA LYS A 497 24.06 -2.40 21.25
C LYS A 497 23.14 -1.81 22.33
N TRP A 498 21.88 -2.26 22.35
CA TRP A 498 20.87 -1.81 23.28
C TRP A 498 20.32 -2.99 24.10
N LYS A 499 20.30 -2.87 25.43
CA LYS A 499 19.79 -3.92 26.31
C LYS A 499 18.32 -3.64 26.64
N LEU A 500 17.42 -4.47 26.13
CA LEU A 500 15.99 -4.45 26.47
C LEU A 500 15.68 -5.55 27.49
N LYS A 501 14.75 -5.27 28.41
CA LYS A 501 14.26 -6.27 29.37
C LYS A 501 13.19 -7.12 28.68
N ALA A 502 13.63 -8.19 28.00
CA ALA A 502 12.74 -9.17 27.39
C ALA A 502 12.29 -10.24 28.40
N VAL A 503 11.11 -10.80 28.18
CA VAL A 503 10.57 -11.96 28.90
C VAL A 503 11.37 -13.21 28.57
N GLU A 504 11.72 -13.36 27.29
CA GLU A 504 12.55 -14.43 26.77
C GLU A 504 13.53 -13.87 25.73
N VAL A 505 14.77 -14.35 25.80
CA VAL A 505 15.81 -14.09 24.80
C VAL A 505 16.26 -15.43 24.25
N ALA A 506 15.86 -15.74 23.01
CA ALA A 506 16.35 -16.95 22.34
C ALA A 506 17.65 -16.63 21.60
N SER A 507 18.76 -17.19 22.06
CA SER A 507 19.98 -17.29 21.26
C SER A 507 20.24 -18.76 20.93
N GLY A 508 19.99 -19.16 19.68
CA GLY A 508 20.38 -20.49 19.17
C GLY A 508 19.41 -21.65 19.45
N THR A 509 18.18 -21.40 19.89
CA THR A 509 17.10 -22.40 19.93
C THR A 509 16.43 -22.53 18.57
N ASP A 510 15.88 -23.71 18.27
CA ASP A 510 15.01 -23.93 17.10
C ASP A 510 13.84 -22.91 17.10
N ALA A 511 13.57 -22.31 15.95
CA ALA A 511 12.58 -21.22 15.83
C ALA A 511 11.18 -21.70 16.25
N ASP A 512 10.86 -22.95 15.92
CA ASP A 512 9.59 -23.59 16.20
C ASP A 512 9.35 -23.85 17.70
N GLU A 513 10.37 -24.31 18.42
CA GLU A 513 10.32 -24.43 19.88
C GLU A 513 10.12 -23.06 20.55
N TRP A 514 10.85 -22.06 20.08
CA TRP A 514 10.72 -20.70 20.59
C TRP A 514 9.32 -20.12 20.34
N PHE A 515 8.76 -20.31 19.14
CA PHE A 515 7.39 -19.88 18.80
C PHE A 515 6.34 -20.51 19.71
N ARG A 516 6.47 -21.80 20.03
CA ARG A 516 5.60 -22.47 21.01
C ARG A 516 5.67 -21.83 22.39
N ASN A 517 6.86 -21.47 22.86
CA ASN A 517 7.04 -20.84 24.17
C ASN A 517 6.44 -19.44 24.21
N VAL A 518 6.69 -18.64 23.17
CA VAL A 518 6.12 -17.30 23.00
C VAL A 518 4.58 -17.37 23.01
N ALA A 519 3.99 -18.27 22.21
CA ALA A 519 2.54 -18.39 22.11
C ALA A 519 1.85 -18.89 23.40
N LYS A 520 2.54 -19.66 24.24
CA LYS A 520 2.04 -20.06 25.56
C LYS A 520 2.11 -18.93 26.59
N ALA A 521 3.09 -18.03 26.45
CA ALA A 521 3.36 -16.97 27.40
C ALA A 521 2.60 -15.66 27.12
N ALA A 522 2.23 -15.43 25.86
CA ALA A 522 1.49 -14.26 25.37
C ALA A 522 -0.04 -14.46 25.46
#